data_AF-A0A7S3I3T2-F1
#
_entry.id   AF-A0A7S3I3T2-F1
#
_cell.length_a   1.000
_cell.length_b   1.000
_cell.length_c   1.000
_cell.angle_alpha   90.00
_cell.angle_beta   90.00
_cell.angle_gamma   90.00
#
_symmetry.space_group_name_H-M   'P 1'
#
loop_
_entity.id
_entity.type
_entity.pdbx_description
1 polymer ?
#
loop_
_entity_poly.entity_id
_entity_poly.type
_entity_poly.pdbx_seq_one_letter_code
_entity_poly.pdbx_strand_id
1 'polypeptide(L)'
;MDQIESLQLMKGGRREILDNLVIRPNLVGRKTIGSLEIHSNGVRFQSTKGQKVDVVFSNVKHLFYQPCASDELIVILHFNLKTPILIGDKPTSDVQFYKESGIAAEDINFKGRRNMNEMDELEQEEAERQQRARLNKRFLGFAKLIEEAAEWNKTKLEVDIPEEDLTFSGCPQKQVVKIRPTKECLVALSEFPFFVLDVSEIEVVHFERMYYGMKNFDLAIIKRDFTTCLRINSIPTEYTEELKSYFNEIGLIYLESMAPLKWELILSNIREDFNGWLEDGGWTQLVDDEEDGEQEESEDEDDPVCSYGEEDDDESESYYSEASEEESSDVASDSALSEPGESWDELDKRAMEEDRKQAQPRNAGAAGAGGRSGAPPSKGKGRSAAPSGRRR
;
A
#
# COMPACT_ATOMS: atom_id res chain seq x y z
N MET A 1 19.62 -9.39 28.31
CA MET A 1 18.92 -8.17 27.88
C MET A 1 19.99 -7.25 27.35
N ASP A 2 20.16 -7.24 26.03
CA ASP A 2 21.09 -6.29 25.42
C ASP A 2 20.57 -4.88 25.68
N GLN A 3 21.40 -4.08 26.33
CA GLN A 3 21.04 -2.72 26.69
C GLN A 3 21.04 -1.90 25.39
N ILE A 4 19.85 -1.49 24.93
CA ILE A 4 19.72 -0.64 23.74
C ILE A 4 20.52 0.65 24.01
N GLU A 5 21.48 0.93 23.14
CA GLU A 5 22.30 2.15 23.26
C GLU A 5 21.41 3.40 23.19
N SER A 6 21.82 4.47 23.88
CA SER A 6 21.13 5.75 23.76
C SER A 6 21.47 6.44 22.42
N LEU A 7 20.48 7.09 21.80
CA LEU A 7 20.69 7.87 20.59
C LEU A 7 21.69 9.02 20.82
N GLN A 8 22.73 9.07 19.99
CA GLN A 8 23.75 10.09 19.95
C GLN A 8 23.35 11.20 18.96
N LEU A 9 23.07 12.38 19.49
CA LEU A 9 22.67 13.52 18.67
C LEU A 9 23.87 14.11 17.95
N MET A 10 23.71 14.37 16.65
CA MET A 10 24.67 15.17 15.90
C MET A 10 24.75 16.59 16.48
N LYS A 11 25.95 16.99 16.93
CA LYS A 11 26.21 18.28 17.60
C LYS A 11 26.59 19.42 16.65
N GLY A 12 26.64 19.18 15.33
CA GLY A 12 26.94 20.20 14.32
C GLY A 12 26.65 19.71 12.90
N GLY A 13 26.45 20.64 11.96
CA GLY A 13 26.11 20.36 10.55
C GLY A 13 24.62 20.51 10.22
N ARG A 14 24.30 20.55 8.91
CA ARG A 14 22.93 20.49 8.43
C ARG A 14 22.46 19.04 8.61
N ARG A 15 21.39 18.84 9.37
CA ARG A 15 20.76 17.52 9.54
C ARG A 15 19.88 17.25 8.33
N GLU A 16 19.88 16.02 7.87
CA GLU A 16 18.94 15.55 6.87
C GLU A 16 17.62 15.25 7.57
N ILE A 17 16.54 15.87 7.05
CA ILE A 17 15.22 15.85 7.68
C ILE A 17 14.17 15.49 6.64
N LEU A 18 13.31 14.54 7.00
CA LEU A 18 12.13 14.18 6.24
C LEU A 18 10.88 14.63 7.01
N ASP A 19 10.20 15.65 6.49
CA ASP A 19 9.07 16.31 7.15
C ASP A 19 7.71 15.77 6.70
N ASN A 20 6.69 16.06 7.53
CA ASN A 20 5.28 15.73 7.29
C ASN A 20 5.06 14.21 7.17
N LEU A 21 5.67 13.47 8.09
CA LEU A 21 5.54 12.03 8.22
C LEU A 21 4.53 11.70 9.30
N VAL A 22 3.79 10.62 9.07
CA VAL A 22 2.91 10.01 10.05
C VAL A 22 3.61 8.79 10.63
N ILE A 23 3.65 8.67 11.95
CA ILE A 23 4.20 7.50 12.64
C ILE A 23 3.12 6.45 12.91
N ARG A 24 3.46 5.17 12.72
CA ARG A 24 2.70 4.00 13.18
C ARG A 24 3.62 3.05 13.96
N PRO A 25 3.17 2.46 15.08
CA PRO A 25 1.88 2.70 15.75
C PRO A 25 1.75 4.13 16.30
N ASN A 26 0.51 4.57 16.54
CA ASN A 26 0.25 5.93 17.02
C ASN A 26 0.84 6.11 18.43
N LEU A 27 1.54 7.22 18.65
CA LEU A 27 2.13 7.58 19.95
C LEU A 27 1.06 7.76 21.04
N VAL A 28 0.02 8.57 20.76
CA VAL A 28 -1.08 8.85 21.68
C VAL A 28 -2.38 9.06 20.91
N GLY A 29 -3.33 8.13 21.05
CA GLY A 29 -4.70 8.24 20.55
C GLY A 29 -4.79 8.35 19.02
N ARG A 30 -4.63 9.57 18.49
CA ARG A 30 -4.84 9.92 17.07
C ARG A 30 -3.54 9.93 16.25
N LYS A 31 -3.73 9.95 14.92
CA LYS A 31 -2.69 10.17 13.89
C LYS A 31 -1.74 11.29 14.31
N THR A 32 -0.46 10.99 14.42
CA THR A 32 0.57 11.93 14.86
C THR A 32 1.52 12.24 13.71
N ILE A 33 1.63 13.54 13.39
CA ILE A 33 2.50 14.04 12.33
C ILE A 33 3.79 14.62 12.95
N GLY A 34 4.91 14.43 12.28
CA GLY A 34 6.19 14.95 12.70
C GLY A 34 7.25 14.90 11.59
N SER A 35 8.50 15.06 12.01
CA SER A 35 9.67 15.01 11.15
C SER A 35 10.65 13.95 11.64
N LEU A 36 11.30 13.26 10.72
CA LEU A 36 12.33 12.25 10.99
C LEU A 36 13.70 12.86 10.68
N GLU A 37 14.58 12.89 11.68
CA GLU A 37 15.94 13.42 11.59
C GLU A 37 16.98 12.29 11.68
N ILE A 38 17.99 12.33 10.81
CA ILE A 38 19.14 11.43 10.90
C ILE A 38 20.17 12.00 11.90
N HIS A 39 20.64 11.13 12.79
CA HIS A 39 21.61 11.44 13.83
C HIS A 39 22.84 10.54 13.74
N SER A 40 23.74 10.65 14.72
CA SER A 40 25.04 9.99 14.63
C SER A 40 24.94 8.49 14.61
N ASN A 41 24.05 7.85 15.39
CA ASN A 41 23.91 6.38 15.48
C ASN A 41 22.46 5.89 15.29
N GLY A 42 21.58 6.74 14.76
CA GLY A 42 20.17 6.39 14.60
C GLY A 42 19.35 7.52 13.99
N VAL A 43 18.04 7.37 14.05
CA VAL A 43 17.06 8.38 13.65
C VAL A 43 16.20 8.80 14.83
N ARG A 44 15.77 10.05 14.82
CA ARG A 44 14.80 10.59 15.77
C ARG A 44 13.58 11.10 15.04
N PHE A 45 12.43 10.57 15.38
CA PHE A 45 11.16 11.19 15.04
C PHE A 45 10.79 12.22 16.10
N GLN A 46 10.44 13.43 15.66
CA GLN A 46 9.89 14.47 16.52
C GLN A 46 8.50 14.87 16.03
N SER A 47 7.49 14.63 16.86
CA SER A 47 6.13 15.09 16.61
C SER A 47 6.03 16.62 16.70
N THR A 48 5.06 17.20 15.98
CA THR A 48 4.63 18.59 16.16
C THR A 48 4.20 18.91 17.61
N LYS A 49 3.80 17.90 18.38
CA LYS A 49 3.45 18.01 19.81
C LYS A 49 4.66 17.88 20.76
N GLY A 50 5.88 17.75 20.23
CA GLY A 50 7.11 17.65 21.02
C GLY A 50 7.47 16.24 21.52
N GLN A 51 6.66 15.22 21.22
CA GLN A 51 6.97 13.82 21.50
C GLN A 51 8.13 13.34 20.62
N LYS A 52 8.98 12.46 21.17
CA LYS A 52 10.19 11.97 20.50
C LYS A 52 10.21 10.45 20.51
N VAL A 53 10.59 9.85 19.38
CA VAL A 53 10.85 8.42 19.25
C VAL A 53 12.23 8.26 18.65
N ASP A 54 13.08 7.51 19.33
CA ASP A 54 14.46 7.27 18.93
C ASP A 54 14.59 5.83 18.44
N VAL A 55 15.14 5.65 17.24
CA VAL A 55 15.43 4.34 16.67
C VAL A 55 16.93 4.29 16.37
N VAL A 56 17.65 3.41 17.07
CA VAL A 56 19.11 3.26 16.95
C VAL A 56 19.42 2.21 15.90
N PHE A 57 20.39 2.46 15.02
CA PHE A 57 20.71 1.57 13.90
C PHE A 57 21.08 0.15 14.35
N SER A 58 21.79 0.01 15.47
CA SER A 58 22.17 -1.30 16.01
C SER A 58 20.98 -2.21 16.35
N ASN A 59 19.84 -1.61 16.70
CA ASN A 59 18.60 -2.32 17.04
C ASN A 59 17.69 -2.54 15.82
N VAL A 60 18.01 -2.01 14.64
CA VAL A 60 17.25 -2.28 13.42
C VAL A 60 17.66 -3.65 12.89
N LYS A 61 16.67 -4.52 12.67
CA LYS A 61 16.84 -5.80 11.98
C LYS A 61 16.73 -5.59 10.48
N HIS A 62 15.62 -5.01 10.03
CA HIS A 62 15.32 -4.74 8.63
C HIS A 62 14.83 -3.30 8.43
N LEU A 63 15.25 -2.70 7.32
CA LEU A 63 14.84 -1.35 6.89
C LEU A 63 14.16 -1.46 5.53
N PHE A 64 12.86 -1.20 5.46
CA PHE A 64 12.12 -1.25 4.21
C PHE A 64 11.79 0.14 3.69
N TYR A 65 11.93 0.31 2.38
CA TYR A 65 11.38 1.43 1.64
C TYR A 65 10.35 0.91 0.64
N GLN A 66 9.06 1.21 0.89
CA GLN A 66 7.99 0.90 -0.05
C GLN A 66 7.66 2.17 -0.85
N PRO A 67 7.92 2.18 -2.18
CA PRO A 67 7.51 3.29 -3.02
C PRO A 67 5.98 3.38 -3.03
N CYS A 68 5.45 4.59 -3.23
CA CYS A 68 4.03 4.75 -3.53
C CYS A 68 3.78 4.08 -4.89
N ALA A 69 2.96 3.01 -4.90
CA ALA A 69 2.51 2.24 -6.07
C ALA A 69 1.27 2.89 -6.73
N SER A 70 0.83 2.42 -7.91
CA SER A 70 -0.29 3.06 -8.66
C SER A 70 -1.64 2.89 -8.00
N ASP A 71 -1.77 1.79 -7.30
CA ASP A 71 -2.91 1.35 -6.51
C ASP A 71 -2.81 1.78 -5.03
N GLU A 72 -1.67 2.32 -4.59
CA GLU A 72 -1.45 2.74 -3.22
C GLU A 72 -1.08 4.22 -3.11
N LEU A 73 -1.78 4.94 -2.23
CA LEU A 73 -1.57 6.37 -2.03
C LEU A 73 -0.52 6.70 -0.97
N ILE A 74 0.29 5.75 -0.51
CA ILE A 74 1.25 5.99 0.56
C ILE A 74 2.66 5.57 0.16
N VAL A 75 3.64 6.37 0.57
CA VAL A 75 5.06 6.00 0.56
C VAL A 75 5.49 5.67 1.98
N ILE A 76 6.26 4.60 2.16
CA ILE A 76 6.53 4.01 3.47
C ILE A 76 8.04 3.87 3.70
N LEU A 77 8.45 4.16 4.93
CA LEU A 77 9.75 3.86 5.50
C LEU A 77 9.50 3.05 6.79
N HIS A 78 9.83 1.76 6.78
CA HIS A 78 9.52 0.83 7.87
C HIS A 78 10.78 0.30 8.51
N PHE A 79 10.80 0.30 9.85
CA PHE A 79 11.88 -0.24 10.66
C PHE A 79 11.35 -1.44 11.44
N ASN A 80 11.85 -2.63 11.12
CA ASN A 80 11.67 -3.81 11.96
C ASN A 80 12.84 -3.91 12.93
N LEU A 81 12.56 -4.08 14.22
CA LEU A 81 13.53 -3.99 15.31
C LEU A 81 13.85 -5.37 15.88
N LYS A 82 15.11 -5.56 16.28
CA LYS A 82 15.57 -6.78 16.97
C LYS A 82 14.97 -6.90 18.36
N THR A 83 14.99 -5.79 19.10
CA THR A 83 14.39 -5.67 20.43
C THR A 83 13.24 -4.67 20.40
N PRO A 84 12.05 -5.00 20.92
CA PRO A 84 10.92 -4.07 20.97
C PRO A 84 11.28 -2.80 21.75
N ILE A 85 10.84 -1.65 21.25
CA ILE A 85 10.95 -0.36 21.95
C ILE A 85 9.59 0.07 22.49
N LEU A 86 9.58 0.91 23.53
CA LEU A 86 8.34 1.46 24.08
C LEU A 86 7.90 2.68 23.27
N ILE A 87 6.73 2.59 22.65
CA ILE A 87 6.03 3.70 22.01
C ILE A 87 4.73 3.93 22.77
N GLY A 88 4.66 5.05 23.50
CA GLY A 88 3.63 5.25 24.52
C GLY A 88 3.77 4.19 25.62
N ASP A 89 2.72 3.42 25.85
CA ASP A 89 2.69 2.35 26.86
C ASP A 89 2.83 0.93 26.27
N LYS A 90 3.04 0.80 24.96
CA LYS A 90 3.06 -0.51 24.28
C LYS A 90 4.45 -0.84 23.75
N PRO A 91 5.00 -2.03 24.07
CA PRO A 91 6.21 -2.52 23.42
C PRO A 91 5.90 -2.80 21.95
N THR A 92 6.77 -2.34 21.06
CA THR A 92 6.56 -2.40 19.62
C THR A 92 7.87 -2.81 18.94
N SER A 93 7.80 -3.83 18.10
CA SER A 93 8.93 -4.29 17.28
C SER A 93 9.01 -3.59 15.92
N ASP A 94 7.93 -2.94 15.49
CA ASP A 94 7.80 -2.36 14.16
C ASP A 94 7.44 -0.88 14.23
N VAL A 95 8.27 -0.03 13.62
CA VAL A 95 8.06 1.42 13.59
C VAL A 95 8.02 1.88 12.14
N GLN A 96 6.88 2.41 11.74
CA GLN A 96 6.64 2.86 10.38
C GLN A 96 6.48 4.36 10.32
N PHE A 97 7.11 4.98 9.31
CA PHE A 97 6.90 6.36 8.93
C PHE A 97 6.38 6.40 7.51
N TYR A 98 5.21 6.99 7.31
CA TYR A 98 4.61 7.04 5.98
C TYR A 98 4.07 8.44 5.66
N LYS A 99 3.87 8.68 4.36
CA LYS A 99 3.24 9.90 3.87
C LYS A 99 2.24 9.57 2.77
N GLU A 100 1.07 10.17 2.87
CA GLU A 100 0.01 10.05 1.86
C GLU A 100 0.33 10.99 0.67
N SER A 101 0.33 10.42 -0.53
CA SER A 101 0.45 11.05 -1.83
C SER A 101 -0.92 11.05 -2.49
N GLY A 102 -1.71 12.09 -2.25
CA GLY A 102 -3.02 12.27 -2.88
C GLY A 102 -3.74 13.48 -2.32
N ILE A 103 -4.72 13.98 -3.06
CA ILE A 103 -5.71 14.92 -2.54
C ILE A 103 -6.62 14.09 -1.64
N ALA A 104 -6.67 14.41 -0.34
CA ALA A 104 -7.56 13.71 0.58
C ALA A 104 -8.99 13.78 0.00
N ALA A 105 -9.70 12.65 0.00
CA ALA A 105 -11.07 12.58 -0.50
C ALA A 105 -12.02 13.61 0.17
N GLU A 106 -11.62 14.18 1.30
CA GLU A 106 -12.30 15.28 1.99
C GLU A 106 -12.39 16.57 1.15
N ASP A 107 -11.50 16.80 0.18
CA ASP A 107 -11.53 17.96 -0.73
C ASP A 107 -12.41 17.74 -1.98
N ILE A 108 -12.94 16.53 -2.20
CA ILE A 108 -13.89 16.23 -3.29
C ILE A 108 -15.25 16.93 -3.04
N ASN A 109 -15.46 17.47 -1.84
CA ASN A 109 -16.69 18.20 -1.51
C ASN A 109 -16.77 19.61 -2.12
N PHE A 110 -15.86 19.99 -3.03
CA PHE A 110 -16.04 21.14 -3.91
C PHE A 110 -17.12 20.88 -4.96
N LYS A 111 -18.38 20.95 -4.53
CA LYS A 111 -19.56 21.20 -5.37
C LYS A 111 -19.31 22.40 -6.28
N GLY A 112 -18.82 22.19 -7.51
CA GLY A 112 -18.69 23.30 -8.46
C GLY A 112 -17.90 23.12 -9.75
N ARG A 113 -17.18 22.02 -9.98
CA ARG A 113 -16.43 21.83 -11.24
C ARG A 113 -17.11 20.81 -12.15
N ARG A 114 -18.17 21.23 -12.85
CA ARG A 114 -18.81 20.44 -13.92
C ARG A 114 -18.23 20.69 -15.33
N ASN A 115 -17.16 21.48 -15.42
CA ASN A 115 -16.40 21.71 -16.66
C ASN A 115 -14.90 21.63 -16.34
N MET A 116 -14.38 20.50 -15.87
CA MET A 116 -12.97 20.22 -16.16
C MET A 116 -12.92 19.81 -17.64
N ASN A 117 -12.11 20.49 -18.44
CA ASN A 117 -11.87 20.02 -19.80
C ASN A 117 -11.06 18.72 -19.73
N GLU A 118 -11.13 17.86 -20.74
CA GLU A 118 -10.26 16.67 -20.85
C GLU A 118 -8.76 17.05 -20.72
N MET A 119 -8.40 18.27 -21.14
CA MET A 119 -7.07 18.85 -20.95
C MET A 119 -6.74 19.11 -19.47
N ASP A 120 -7.69 19.62 -18.67
CA ASP A 120 -7.48 19.91 -17.25
C ASP A 120 -7.35 18.61 -16.43
N GLU A 121 -8.05 17.54 -16.83
CA GLU A 121 -7.94 16.21 -16.20
C GLU A 121 -6.58 15.56 -16.49
N LEU A 122 -6.11 15.62 -17.73
CA LEU A 122 -4.77 15.13 -18.10
C LEU A 122 -3.66 15.92 -17.38
N GLU A 123 -3.78 17.24 -17.28
CA GLU A 123 -2.81 18.07 -16.54
C GLU A 123 -2.79 17.72 -15.05
N GLN A 124 -3.95 17.43 -14.45
CA GLN A 124 -4.04 17.01 -13.06
C GLN A 124 -3.41 15.62 -12.84
N GLU A 125 -3.66 14.66 -13.72
CA GLU A 125 -3.06 13.31 -13.65
C GLU A 125 -1.53 13.38 -13.78
N GLU A 126 -1.02 14.18 -14.73
CA GLU A 126 0.42 14.39 -14.89
C GLU A 126 1.04 15.04 -13.65
N ALA A 127 0.38 16.04 -13.06
CA ALA A 127 0.84 16.70 -11.85
C ALA A 127 0.92 15.73 -10.67
N GLU A 128 -0.08 14.86 -10.49
CA GLU A 128 -0.10 13.82 -9.46
C GLU A 128 1.01 12.80 -9.67
N ARG A 129 1.22 12.35 -10.92
CA ARG A 129 2.32 11.46 -11.29
C ARG A 129 3.68 12.07 -11.00
N GLN A 130 3.88 13.35 -11.34
CA GLN A 130 5.12 14.07 -11.05
C GLN A 130 5.33 14.25 -9.54
N GLN A 131 4.28 14.56 -8.79
CA GLN A 131 4.34 14.70 -7.34
C GLN A 131 4.73 13.38 -6.67
N ARG A 132 4.11 12.28 -7.09
CA ARG A 132 4.42 10.94 -6.61
C ARG A 132 5.86 10.53 -6.93
N ALA A 133 6.32 10.77 -8.16
CA ALA A 133 7.71 10.50 -8.55
C ALA A 133 8.70 11.33 -7.71
N ARG A 134 8.40 12.60 -7.43
CA ARG A 134 9.22 13.45 -6.54
C ARG A 134 9.24 12.94 -5.10
N LEU A 135 8.10 12.47 -4.57
CA LEU A 135 8.01 11.88 -3.24
C LEU A 135 8.83 10.59 -3.14
N ASN A 136 8.64 9.65 -4.08
CA ASN A 136 9.40 8.41 -4.14
C ASN A 136 10.92 8.68 -4.23
N LYS A 137 11.34 9.60 -5.10
CA LYS A 137 12.77 9.99 -5.21
C LYS A 137 13.31 10.56 -3.90
N ARG A 138 12.52 11.38 -3.20
CA ARG A 138 12.93 11.97 -1.91
C ARG A 138 13.05 10.92 -0.81
N PHE A 139 12.09 10.01 -0.71
CA PHE A 139 12.12 8.94 0.29
C PHE A 139 13.23 7.95 0.04
N LEU A 140 13.43 7.51 -1.21
CA LEU A 140 14.54 6.64 -1.57
C LEU A 140 15.89 7.31 -1.26
N GLY A 141 16.04 8.60 -1.58
CA GLY A 141 17.24 9.36 -1.23
C GLY A 141 17.49 9.42 0.28
N PHE A 142 16.43 9.62 1.07
CA PHE A 142 16.51 9.64 2.52
C PHE A 142 16.83 8.26 3.12
N ALA A 143 16.25 7.18 2.58
CA ALA A 143 16.54 5.81 2.98
C ALA A 143 18.02 5.46 2.73
N LYS A 144 18.57 5.84 1.58
CA LYS A 144 20.00 5.67 1.27
C LYS A 144 20.90 6.45 2.24
N LEU A 145 20.51 7.67 2.61
CA LEU A 145 21.24 8.44 3.63
C LEU A 145 21.23 7.76 5.01
N ILE A 146 20.16 7.02 5.35
CA ILE A 146 20.09 6.20 6.57
C ILE A 146 21.09 5.03 6.49
N GLU A 147 21.12 4.33 5.36
CA GLU A 147 22.06 3.24 5.09
C GLU A 147 23.52 3.72 5.18
N GLU A 148 23.86 4.85 4.54
CA GLU A 148 25.19 5.46 4.66
C GLU A 148 25.51 5.84 6.13
N ALA A 149 24.55 6.44 6.84
CA ALA A 149 24.68 6.75 8.27
C ALA A 149 24.90 5.49 9.14
N ALA A 150 24.24 4.39 8.84
CA ALA A 150 24.45 3.12 9.53
C ALA A 150 25.84 2.54 9.26
N GLU A 151 26.31 2.62 8.00
CA GLU A 151 27.63 2.14 7.60
C GLU A 151 28.76 2.91 8.30
N TRP A 152 28.63 4.24 8.46
CA TRP A 152 29.58 5.03 9.24
C TRP A 152 29.67 4.60 10.72
N ASN A 153 28.61 4.01 11.27
CA ASN A 153 28.61 3.40 12.61
C ASN A 153 28.96 1.92 12.64
N LYS A 154 29.47 1.38 11.52
CA LYS A 154 29.81 -0.05 11.37
C LYS A 154 28.61 -0.97 11.59
N THR A 155 27.39 -0.46 11.36
CA THR A 155 26.18 -1.26 11.36
C THR A 155 25.85 -1.59 9.90
N LYS A 156 25.78 -2.88 9.58
CA LYS A 156 25.31 -3.31 8.25
C LYS A 156 23.80 -3.17 8.23
N LEU A 157 23.30 -2.19 7.49
CA LEU A 157 21.88 -1.96 7.30
C LEU A 157 21.67 -1.61 5.84
N GLU A 158 21.08 -2.52 5.07
CA GLU A 158 20.73 -2.30 3.67
C GLU A 158 19.26 -1.90 3.58
N VAL A 159 18.94 -0.98 2.66
CA VAL A 159 17.54 -0.65 2.39
C VAL A 159 16.95 -1.73 1.50
N ASP A 160 15.94 -2.44 2.02
CA ASP A 160 15.21 -3.45 1.28
C ASP A 160 13.95 -2.84 0.63
N ILE A 161 13.66 -3.25 -0.60
CA ILE A 161 12.59 -2.68 -1.43
C ILE A 161 11.70 -3.83 -1.89
N PRO A 162 10.38 -3.77 -1.61
CA PRO A 162 9.47 -4.81 -2.08
C PRO A 162 9.40 -4.93 -3.60
N GLU A 163 9.36 -6.16 -4.09
CA GLU A 163 9.21 -6.50 -5.50
C GLU A 163 7.73 -6.59 -5.85
N GLU A 164 7.25 -5.65 -6.67
CA GLU A 164 5.82 -5.58 -7.00
C GLU A 164 5.38 -6.75 -7.90
N ASP A 165 6.28 -7.27 -8.75
CA ASP A 165 5.99 -8.32 -9.73
C ASP A 165 5.64 -9.67 -9.10
N LEU A 166 6.11 -9.93 -7.86
CA LEU A 166 5.84 -11.16 -7.11
C LEU A 166 4.79 -10.94 -6.01
N THR A 167 3.99 -9.88 -6.10
CA THR A 167 2.97 -9.55 -5.10
C THR A 167 1.78 -10.49 -5.20
N PHE A 168 1.35 -11.03 -4.05
CA PHE A 168 0.16 -11.85 -3.95
C PHE A 168 -0.74 -11.37 -2.81
N SER A 169 -2.01 -11.77 -2.84
CA SER A 169 -2.96 -11.46 -1.76
C SER A 169 -3.13 -12.66 -0.83
N GLY A 170 -3.24 -12.40 0.47
CA GLY A 170 -3.43 -13.43 1.48
C GLY A 170 -3.79 -12.87 2.84
N CYS A 171 -4.21 -13.73 3.76
CA CYS A 171 -4.64 -13.38 5.10
C CYS A 171 -3.65 -13.99 6.14
N PRO A 172 -2.52 -13.32 6.41
CA PRO A 172 -1.55 -13.78 7.41
C PRO A 172 -2.06 -13.61 8.85
N GLN A 173 -3.12 -12.81 9.04
CA GLN A 173 -3.69 -12.50 10.34
C GLN A 173 -5.23 -12.49 10.25
N LYS A 174 -5.87 -11.32 10.39
CA LYS A 174 -7.35 -11.20 10.42
C LYS A 174 -7.96 -10.60 9.16
N GLN A 175 -7.13 -10.15 8.23
CA GLN A 175 -7.56 -9.45 7.03
C GLN A 175 -6.68 -9.83 5.85
N VAL A 176 -7.28 -9.80 4.66
CA VAL A 176 -6.57 -10.01 3.40
C VAL A 176 -5.75 -8.77 3.10
N VAL A 177 -4.44 -8.95 2.95
CA VAL A 177 -3.48 -7.90 2.63
C VAL A 177 -2.64 -8.32 1.43
N LYS A 178 -2.01 -7.35 0.79
CA LYS A 178 -0.99 -7.61 -0.24
C LYS A 178 0.33 -7.93 0.43
N ILE A 179 0.84 -9.13 0.17
CA ILE A 179 2.13 -9.60 0.65
C ILE A 179 3.11 -9.48 -0.50
N ARG A 180 4.25 -8.84 -0.21
CA ARG A 180 5.29 -8.56 -1.18
C ARG A 180 6.59 -9.21 -0.74
N PRO A 181 7.21 -10.02 -1.58
CA PRO A 181 8.59 -10.43 -1.40
C PRO A 181 9.52 -9.22 -1.46
N THR A 182 10.59 -9.32 -0.69
CA THR A 182 11.74 -8.43 -0.68
C THR A 182 13.00 -9.29 -0.81
N LYS A 183 14.19 -8.69 -0.78
CA LYS A 183 15.43 -9.46 -0.89
C LYS A 183 15.60 -10.48 0.23
N GLU A 184 15.20 -10.14 1.46
CA GLU A 184 15.42 -10.99 2.63
C GLU A 184 14.13 -11.37 3.38
N CYS A 185 12.99 -10.75 3.06
CA CYS A 185 11.74 -10.91 3.81
C CYS A 185 10.49 -11.06 2.91
N LEU A 186 9.42 -11.63 3.46
CA LEU A 186 8.04 -11.47 3.00
C LEU A 186 7.34 -10.43 3.87
N VAL A 187 6.77 -9.38 3.28
CA VAL A 187 6.23 -8.24 4.05
C VAL A 187 4.84 -7.81 3.60
N ALA A 188 4.04 -7.31 4.55
CA ALA A 188 2.84 -6.51 4.29
C ALA A 188 2.87 -5.28 5.21
N LEU A 189 3.17 -4.12 4.63
CA LEU A 189 3.45 -2.86 5.37
C LEU A 189 2.37 -1.79 5.16
N SER A 190 1.52 -1.94 4.13
CA SER A 190 0.50 -0.94 3.79
C SER A 190 -0.55 -0.80 4.90
N GLU A 191 -0.86 -1.90 5.58
CA GLU A 191 -1.90 -1.99 6.60
C GLU A 191 -1.35 -2.44 7.94
N PHE A 192 -1.99 -1.98 9.02
CA PHE A 192 -1.66 -2.35 10.38
C PHE A 192 -2.72 -3.32 10.92
N PRO A 193 -2.36 -4.39 11.65
CA PRO A 193 -1.01 -4.84 12.03
C PRO A 193 -0.10 -5.25 10.86
N PHE A 194 1.19 -4.92 11.00
CA PHE A 194 2.19 -5.24 9.97
C PHE A 194 2.54 -6.73 9.98
N PHE A 195 2.91 -7.24 8.81
CA PHE A 195 3.48 -8.57 8.65
C PHE A 195 4.90 -8.45 8.13
N VAL A 196 5.87 -9.04 8.84
CA VAL A 196 7.27 -9.12 8.44
C VAL A 196 7.76 -10.51 8.79
N LEU A 197 8.13 -11.29 7.78
CA LEU A 197 8.68 -12.63 7.93
C LEU A 197 10.03 -12.69 7.22
N ASP A 198 11.06 -13.04 7.98
CA ASP A 198 12.41 -13.22 7.46
C ASP A 198 12.53 -14.57 6.76
N VAL A 199 12.99 -14.58 5.51
CA VAL A 199 13.14 -15.81 4.71
C VAL A 199 14.17 -16.75 5.37
N SER A 200 15.19 -16.21 6.03
CA SER A 200 16.21 -17.01 6.72
C SER A 200 15.67 -17.76 7.96
N GLU A 201 14.51 -17.38 8.46
CA GLU A 201 13.85 -18.04 9.59
C GLU A 201 12.92 -19.17 9.16
N ILE A 202 12.71 -19.36 7.85
CA ILE A 202 11.85 -20.42 7.29
C ILE A 202 12.65 -21.72 7.17
N GLU A 203 12.04 -22.81 7.61
CA GLU A 203 12.55 -24.18 7.45
C GLU A 203 11.90 -24.87 6.25
N VAL A 204 10.56 -24.93 6.25
CA VAL A 204 9.77 -25.58 5.20
C VAL A 204 8.45 -24.83 5.02
N VAL A 205 7.93 -24.87 3.80
CA VAL A 205 6.64 -24.30 3.43
C VAL A 205 5.67 -25.41 3.05
N HIS A 206 4.42 -25.28 3.45
CA HIS A 206 3.41 -26.29 3.21
C HIS A 206 2.16 -25.66 2.62
N PHE A 207 1.79 -26.08 1.41
CA PHE A 207 0.57 -25.67 0.74
C PHE A 207 -0.57 -26.58 1.22
N GLU A 208 -1.54 -26.02 1.92
CA GLU A 208 -2.69 -26.75 2.45
C GLU A 208 -3.94 -26.46 1.60
N ARG A 209 -4.88 -27.41 1.58
CA ARG A 209 -6.15 -27.32 0.83
C ARG A 209 -5.95 -27.28 -0.68
N MET A 210 -4.94 -28.01 -1.16
CA MET A 210 -4.62 -28.15 -2.57
C MET A 210 -5.45 -29.29 -3.19
N TYR A 211 -6.66 -28.98 -3.66
CA TYR A 211 -7.47 -29.94 -4.42
C TYR A 211 -8.23 -29.26 -5.57
N TYR A 212 -8.62 -30.06 -6.57
CA TYR A 212 -9.24 -29.55 -7.79
C TYR A 212 -10.57 -28.83 -7.50
N GLY A 213 -10.74 -27.62 -8.04
CA GLY A 213 -11.97 -26.82 -7.91
C GLY A 213 -11.95 -25.79 -6.77
N MET A 214 -10.92 -25.77 -5.92
CA MET A 214 -10.72 -24.69 -4.97
C MET A 214 -10.26 -23.41 -5.66
N LYS A 215 -10.76 -22.27 -5.17
CA LYS A 215 -10.33 -20.94 -5.62
C LYS A 215 -9.16 -20.40 -4.80
N ASN A 216 -9.04 -20.86 -3.55
CA ASN A 216 -8.06 -20.39 -2.60
C ASN A 216 -7.41 -21.58 -1.89
N PHE A 217 -6.14 -21.42 -1.52
CA PHE A 217 -5.39 -22.37 -0.69
C PHE A 217 -4.85 -21.65 0.57
N ASP A 218 -4.31 -22.41 1.52
CA ASP A 218 -3.59 -21.85 2.67
C ASP A 218 -2.11 -22.21 2.60
N LEU A 219 -1.27 -21.34 3.13
CA LEU A 219 0.17 -21.56 3.21
C LEU A 219 0.61 -21.62 4.67
N ALA A 220 1.04 -22.78 5.12
CA ALA A 220 1.67 -22.95 6.42
C ALA A 220 3.20 -22.81 6.28
N ILE A 221 3.78 -21.92 7.07
CA ILE A 221 5.21 -21.64 7.08
C ILE A 221 5.77 -22.06 8.42
N ILE A 222 6.66 -23.05 8.40
CA ILE A 222 7.29 -23.61 9.58
C ILE A 222 8.64 -22.92 9.75
N LYS A 223 8.87 -22.36 10.93
CA LYS A 223 10.13 -21.70 11.25
C LYS A 223 11.19 -22.70 11.69
N ARG A 224 12.47 -22.34 11.54
CA ARG A 224 13.64 -23.12 11.96
C ARG A 224 13.72 -23.42 13.46
N ASP A 225 12.87 -22.79 14.27
CA ASP A 225 12.76 -23.06 15.70
C ASP A 225 11.94 -24.32 16.03
N PHE A 226 11.33 -24.96 15.02
CA PHE A 226 10.41 -26.10 15.15
C PHE A 226 9.34 -25.90 16.23
N THR A 227 8.97 -24.64 16.48
CA THR A 227 8.05 -24.24 17.55
C THR A 227 6.95 -23.36 17.00
N THR A 228 7.27 -22.51 16.04
CA THR A 228 6.34 -21.54 15.50
C THR A 228 5.91 -21.94 14.08
N CYS A 229 4.61 -22.05 13.87
CA CYS A 229 3.99 -22.16 12.55
C CYS A 229 3.17 -20.89 12.27
N LEU A 230 3.43 -20.23 11.15
CA LEU A 230 2.63 -19.10 10.67
C LEU A 230 1.76 -19.57 9.52
N ARG A 231 0.49 -19.14 9.47
CA ARG A 231 -0.40 -19.45 8.35
C ARG A 231 -0.76 -18.19 7.59
N ILE A 232 -0.67 -18.24 6.27
CA ILE A 232 -1.21 -17.24 5.36
C ILE A 232 -2.42 -17.88 4.70
N ASN A 233 -3.61 -17.44 5.13
CA ASN A 233 -4.84 -18.06 4.69
C ASN A 233 -5.39 -17.41 3.42
N SER A 234 -6.25 -18.14 2.70
CA SER A 234 -7.06 -17.62 1.59
C SER A 234 -6.25 -16.97 0.47
N ILE A 235 -5.13 -17.60 0.08
CA ILE A 235 -4.34 -17.17 -1.07
C ILE A 235 -5.04 -17.65 -2.35
N PRO A 236 -5.31 -16.78 -3.33
CA PRO A 236 -5.89 -17.19 -4.61
C PRO A 236 -5.00 -18.22 -5.35
N THR A 237 -5.61 -19.25 -5.92
CA THR A 237 -4.89 -20.34 -6.61
C THR A 237 -4.13 -19.89 -7.86
N GLU A 238 -4.43 -18.71 -8.40
CA GLU A 238 -3.67 -18.12 -9.51
C GLU A 238 -2.19 -17.88 -9.16
N TYR A 239 -1.89 -17.62 -7.88
CA TYR A 239 -0.52 -17.39 -7.40
C TYR A 239 0.25 -18.68 -7.07
N THR A 240 -0.36 -19.86 -7.23
CA THR A 240 0.25 -21.15 -6.82
C THR A 240 1.59 -21.39 -7.51
N GLU A 241 1.62 -21.31 -8.84
CA GLU A 241 2.82 -21.61 -9.63
C GLU A 241 3.93 -20.58 -9.39
N GLU A 242 3.56 -19.30 -9.27
CA GLU A 242 4.49 -18.22 -8.97
C GLU A 242 5.13 -18.40 -7.59
N LEU A 243 4.33 -18.73 -6.57
CA LEU A 243 4.82 -18.99 -5.22
C LEU A 243 5.72 -20.24 -5.17
N LYS A 244 5.35 -21.33 -5.86
CA LYS A 244 6.20 -22.53 -5.96
C LYS A 244 7.54 -22.22 -6.64
N SER A 245 7.53 -21.43 -7.71
CA SER A 245 8.75 -20.96 -8.37
C SER A 245 9.60 -20.09 -7.44
N TYR A 246 8.97 -19.16 -6.72
CA TYR A 246 9.63 -18.29 -5.76
C TYR A 246 10.31 -19.08 -4.63
N PHE A 247 9.60 -20.02 -3.98
CA PHE A 247 10.17 -20.87 -2.92
C PHE A 247 11.31 -21.75 -3.43
N ASN A 248 11.20 -22.26 -4.66
CA ASN A 248 12.28 -23.00 -5.31
C ASN A 248 13.53 -22.15 -5.56
N GLU A 249 13.35 -20.91 -6.03
CA GLU A 249 14.46 -20.00 -6.35
C GLU A 249 15.26 -19.59 -5.11
N ILE A 250 14.57 -19.38 -3.98
CA ILE A 250 15.21 -19.10 -2.70
C ILE A 250 15.74 -20.35 -1.99
N GLY A 251 15.52 -21.55 -2.58
CA GLY A 251 16.04 -22.82 -2.08
C GLY A 251 15.29 -23.39 -0.88
N LEU A 252 13.99 -23.07 -0.73
CA LEU A 252 13.12 -23.64 0.29
C LEU A 252 12.36 -24.85 -0.27
N ILE A 253 12.29 -25.91 0.54
CA ILE A 253 11.46 -27.07 0.23
C ILE A 253 10.00 -26.69 0.50
N TYR A 254 9.11 -27.12 -0.39
CA TYR A 254 7.68 -27.07 -0.16
C TYR A 254 7.02 -28.44 -0.29
N LEU A 255 5.92 -28.60 0.44
CA LEU A 255 5.05 -29.76 0.44
C LEU A 255 3.61 -29.33 0.13
N GLU A 256 2.77 -30.27 -0.27
CA GLU A 256 1.36 -30.03 -0.61
C GLU A 256 0.48 -31.02 0.16
N SER A 257 -0.69 -30.55 0.63
CA SER A 257 -1.72 -31.40 1.23
C SER A 257 -3.12 -31.03 0.77
N MET A 258 -4.00 -32.02 0.74
CA MET A 258 -5.43 -31.78 0.51
C MET A 258 -6.14 -31.26 1.76
N ALA A 259 -5.66 -31.61 2.95
CA ALA A 259 -6.25 -31.22 4.24
C ALA A 259 -5.32 -30.30 5.05
N PRO A 260 -5.87 -29.38 5.88
CA PRO A 260 -5.06 -28.58 6.78
C PRO A 260 -4.52 -29.43 7.93
N LEU A 261 -3.22 -29.33 8.21
CA LEU A 261 -2.54 -30.15 9.21
C LEU A 261 -2.57 -29.49 10.60
N LYS A 262 -2.48 -30.31 11.65
CA LYS A 262 -2.37 -29.84 13.05
C LYS A 262 -0.91 -29.61 13.43
N TRP A 263 -0.31 -28.55 12.89
CA TRP A 263 1.11 -28.21 13.08
C TRP A 263 1.59 -28.17 14.53
N GLU A 264 0.76 -27.74 15.49
CA GLU A 264 1.14 -27.73 16.90
C GLU A 264 1.49 -29.13 17.43
N LEU A 265 0.71 -30.13 17.03
CA LEU A 265 0.94 -31.53 17.41
C LEU A 265 2.16 -32.10 16.68
N ILE A 266 2.25 -31.88 15.37
CA ILE A 266 3.35 -32.37 14.53
C ILE A 266 4.69 -31.81 15.04
N LEU A 267 4.77 -30.50 15.26
CA LEU A 267 5.98 -29.85 15.78
C LEU A 267 6.30 -30.27 17.22
N SER A 268 5.30 -30.61 18.04
CA SER A 268 5.56 -31.19 19.36
C SER A 268 6.23 -32.56 19.26
N ASN A 269 5.70 -33.44 18.41
CA ASN A 269 6.23 -34.78 18.22
C ASN A 269 7.67 -34.74 17.65
N ILE A 270 7.93 -33.87 16.68
CA ILE A 270 9.29 -33.67 16.12
C ILE A 270 10.28 -33.22 17.20
N ARG A 271 9.86 -32.39 18.16
CA ARG A 271 10.72 -31.94 19.27
C ARG A 271 10.94 -33.03 20.32
N GLU A 272 10.00 -33.94 20.50
CA GLU A 272 10.13 -35.06 21.44
C GLU A 272 11.11 -36.12 20.93
N ASP A 273 11.08 -36.46 19.64
CA ASP A 273 12.01 -37.41 19.02
C ASP A 273 12.53 -36.94 17.65
N PHE A 274 13.43 -35.97 17.68
CA PHE A 274 14.03 -35.41 16.47
C PHE A 274 14.90 -36.41 15.70
N ASN A 275 15.58 -37.33 16.40
CA ASN A 275 16.45 -38.31 15.76
C ASN A 275 15.63 -39.40 15.07
N GLY A 276 14.57 -39.91 15.72
CA GLY A 276 13.64 -40.85 15.10
C GLY A 276 12.98 -40.24 13.87
N TRP A 277 12.46 -39.01 13.98
CA TRP A 277 11.88 -38.28 12.86
C TRP A 277 12.84 -38.15 11.66
N LEU A 278 14.12 -37.91 11.91
CA LEU A 278 15.13 -37.83 10.84
C LEU A 278 15.44 -39.19 10.20
N GLU A 279 15.47 -40.27 10.99
CA GLU A 279 15.66 -41.64 10.49
C GLU A 279 14.47 -42.13 9.67
N ASP A 280 13.26 -41.68 10.00
CA ASP A 280 11.99 -42.02 9.34
C ASP A 280 11.73 -41.22 8.04
N GLY A 281 12.68 -40.38 7.60
CA GLY A 281 12.59 -39.62 6.34
C GLY A 281 12.21 -38.15 6.51
N GLY A 282 11.95 -37.69 7.74
CA GLY A 282 11.77 -36.29 8.05
C GLY A 282 10.52 -35.68 7.43
N TRP A 283 10.70 -34.70 6.55
CA TRP A 283 9.59 -34.00 5.89
C TRP A 283 8.86 -34.85 4.84
N THR A 284 9.46 -35.93 4.33
CA THR A 284 8.81 -36.81 3.33
C THR A 284 7.68 -37.64 3.92
N GLN A 285 7.72 -37.92 5.23
CA GLN A 285 6.67 -38.68 5.93
C GLN A 285 5.28 -38.04 5.74
N LEU A 286 5.21 -36.71 5.71
CA LEU A 286 3.95 -35.98 5.55
C LEU A 286 3.32 -36.14 4.15
N VAL A 287 4.10 -36.57 3.16
CA VAL A 287 3.62 -36.83 1.80
C VAL A 287 3.11 -38.26 1.66
N ASP A 288 3.81 -39.23 2.28
CA ASP A 288 3.47 -40.65 2.20
C ASP A 288 2.16 -40.98 2.95
N ASP A 289 1.88 -40.29 4.07
CA ASP A 289 0.64 -40.45 4.84
C ASP A 289 -0.62 -39.99 4.04
N GLU A 290 -0.47 -39.20 2.97
CA GLU A 290 -1.61 -38.81 2.10
C GLU A 290 -1.94 -39.86 1.03
N GLU A 291 -0.98 -40.68 0.59
CA GLU A 291 -1.22 -41.72 -0.42
C GLU A 291 -1.87 -42.98 0.18
N ASP A 292 -1.62 -43.29 1.46
CA ASP A 292 -2.19 -44.44 2.18
C ASP A 292 -3.51 -44.13 2.91
N GLY A 293 -4.11 -42.97 2.63
CA GLY A 293 -5.45 -42.60 3.09
C GLY A 293 -6.58 -43.35 2.37
N GLU A 294 -6.54 -44.70 2.35
CA GLU A 294 -7.77 -45.47 2.20
C GLU A 294 -8.71 -45.04 3.32
N GLN A 295 -9.88 -44.53 2.93
CA GLN A 295 -10.98 -44.16 3.80
C GLN A 295 -11.30 -45.31 4.77
N GLU A 296 -10.79 -45.26 5.99
CA GLU A 296 -11.51 -45.85 7.11
C GLU A 296 -12.71 -44.94 7.39
N GLU A 297 -13.82 -45.24 6.71
CA GLU A 297 -15.15 -44.84 7.15
C GLU A 297 -15.35 -45.29 8.60
N SER A 298 -15.12 -44.37 9.53
CA SER A 298 -15.69 -44.47 10.86
C SER A 298 -17.12 -43.96 10.78
N GLU A 299 -18.03 -44.90 10.54
CA GLU A 299 -19.45 -44.77 10.90
C GLU A 299 -19.54 -44.52 12.42
N ASP A 300 -19.51 -43.25 12.84
CA ASP A 300 -20.05 -42.84 14.13
C ASP A 300 -21.04 -41.70 13.89
N GLU A 301 -22.30 -42.12 13.66
CA GLU A 301 -23.47 -41.31 13.91
C GLU A 301 -23.47 -40.86 15.38
N ASP A 302 -23.22 -39.59 15.65
CA ASP A 302 -23.86 -38.88 16.76
C ASP A 302 -23.68 -37.35 16.59
N ASP A 303 -24.78 -36.72 16.22
CA ASP A 303 -25.01 -35.28 16.38
C ASP A 303 -25.19 -34.97 17.87
N PRO A 304 -24.51 -33.94 18.41
CA PRO A 304 -25.17 -33.13 19.41
C PRO A 304 -25.05 -31.63 19.12
N VAL A 305 -26.13 -31.08 18.56
CA VAL A 305 -26.82 -29.87 19.05
C VAL A 305 -26.10 -29.13 20.19
N CYS A 306 -25.30 -28.12 19.85
CA CYS A 306 -24.84 -27.14 20.83
C CYS A 306 -25.78 -25.93 20.86
N SER A 307 -26.75 -26.05 21.77
CA SER A 307 -27.55 -25.04 22.45
C SER A 307 -27.13 -23.58 22.25
N TYR A 308 -28.03 -22.82 21.61
CA TYR A 308 -28.17 -21.40 21.85
C TYR A 308 -28.54 -21.17 23.33
N GLY A 309 -27.75 -20.35 24.02
CA GLY A 309 -28.09 -19.75 25.30
C GLY A 309 -27.98 -18.24 25.13
N GLU A 310 -29.14 -17.60 25.05
CA GLU A 310 -29.34 -16.14 25.04
C GLU A 310 -28.70 -15.47 26.27
N GLU A 311 -28.14 -14.28 26.07
CA GLU A 311 -28.46 -13.14 26.92
C GLU A 311 -28.39 -11.85 26.06
N ASP A 312 -29.55 -11.20 25.98
CA ASP A 312 -29.83 -9.87 25.42
C ASP A 312 -28.96 -8.77 26.06
N ASP A 313 -28.53 -7.79 25.26
CA ASP A 313 -28.99 -6.41 25.44
C ASP A 313 -28.88 -5.60 24.13
N ASP A 314 -29.84 -4.70 23.99
CA ASP A 314 -30.45 -4.13 22.78
C ASP A 314 -29.78 -2.80 22.34
N GLU A 315 -30.35 -2.25 21.26
CA GLU A 315 -30.22 -0.92 20.67
C GLU A 315 -29.26 -0.76 19.48
N SER A 316 -29.78 -1.03 18.27
CA SER A 316 -29.92 0.05 17.27
C SER A 316 -30.82 -0.29 16.08
N GLU A 317 -31.93 0.43 16.06
CA GLU A 317 -32.94 0.70 15.02
C GLU A 317 -32.44 0.82 13.56
N SER A 318 -32.99 -0.07 12.73
CA SER A 318 -33.72 0.15 11.47
C SER A 318 -33.30 1.27 10.48
N TYR A 319 -32.99 0.86 9.24
CA TYR A 319 -33.85 1.10 8.06
C TYR A 319 -33.34 0.28 6.85
N TYR A 320 -34.11 -0.75 6.49
CA TYR A 320 -33.92 -1.56 5.28
C TYR A 320 -35.01 -1.21 4.25
N SER A 321 -34.70 -1.61 3.02
CA SER A 321 -35.52 -1.81 1.83
C SER A 321 -35.65 -0.65 0.84
N GLU A 322 -35.13 -0.75 -0.40
CA GLU A 322 -35.20 -1.80 -1.46
C GLU A 322 -36.31 -1.51 -2.46
N ALA A 323 -35.95 -1.55 -3.75
CA ALA A 323 -36.73 -1.96 -4.93
C ALA A 323 -35.97 -1.48 -6.18
N SER A 324 -35.08 -2.24 -6.84
CA SER A 324 -35.29 -3.30 -7.86
C SER A 324 -36.17 -2.97 -9.08
N GLU A 325 -35.77 -3.61 -10.19
CA GLU A 325 -36.39 -3.79 -11.54
C GLU A 325 -35.67 -3.00 -12.66
N GLU A 326 -34.72 -3.62 -13.38
CA GLU A 326 -34.87 -4.54 -14.54
C GLU A 326 -35.32 -3.87 -15.85
N GLU A 327 -34.46 -3.90 -16.88
CA GLU A 327 -34.90 -4.20 -18.25
C GLU A 327 -33.73 -4.80 -19.06
N SER A 328 -33.99 -5.97 -19.63
CA SER A 328 -33.15 -6.73 -20.55
C SER A 328 -33.60 -6.48 -21.99
N SER A 329 -32.68 -6.41 -22.96
CA SER A 329 -32.93 -7.03 -24.27
C SER A 329 -31.66 -7.17 -25.12
N ASP A 330 -31.60 -8.35 -25.72
CA ASP A 330 -30.56 -8.98 -26.53
C ASP A 330 -30.39 -8.50 -28.00
N VAL A 331 -29.20 -8.82 -28.52
CA VAL A 331 -28.77 -9.18 -29.90
C VAL A 331 -28.78 -8.17 -31.05
N ALA A 332 -27.63 -8.03 -31.72
CA ALA A 332 -27.42 -8.48 -33.11
C ALA A 332 -25.95 -8.36 -33.57
N SER A 333 -25.44 -9.46 -34.10
CA SER A 333 -24.17 -9.62 -34.81
C SER A 333 -24.36 -9.32 -36.31
N ASP A 334 -23.51 -8.48 -36.91
CA ASP A 334 -23.05 -8.57 -38.31
C ASP A 334 -21.85 -7.60 -38.48
N SER A 335 -20.61 -8.07 -38.62
CA SER A 335 -19.93 -8.48 -39.86
C SER A 335 -19.96 -7.45 -41.00
N ALA A 336 -18.74 -7.04 -41.40
CA ALA A 336 -18.35 -6.39 -42.65
C ALA A 336 -18.78 -4.93 -42.91
N LEU A 337 -17.81 -4.01 -42.77
CA LEU A 337 -17.51 -2.98 -43.77
C LEU A 337 -16.08 -2.44 -43.53
N SER A 338 -15.16 -3.00 -44.31
CA SER A 338 -13.79 -2.51 -44.46
C SER A 338 -13.82 -1.28 -45.37
N GLU A 339 -13.74 -0.08 -44.79
CA GLU A 339 -13.39 1.13 -45.52
C GLU A 339 -12.03 1.65 -45.03
N PRO A 340 -11.07 1.98 -45.92
CA PRO A 340 -9.78 2.52 -45.52
C PRO A 340 -10.00 3.91 -44.93
N GLY A 341 -9.72 4.06 -43.64
CA GLY A 341 -9.75 5.37 -42.98
C GLY A 341 -8.89 6.38 -43.73
N GLU A 342 -9.42 7.59 -43.92
CA GLU A 342 -8.69 8.73 -44.48
C GLU A 342 -7.37 8.90 -43.72
N SER A 343 -6.25 9.01 -44.44
CA SER A 343 -4.93 9.22 -43.83
C SER A 343 -4.96 10.49 -42.98
N TRP A 344 -4.30 10.46 -41.82
CA TRP A 344 -4.15 11.62 -40.94
C TRP A 344 -3.71 12.89 -41.67
N ASP A 345 -2.93 12.75 -42.75
CA ASP A 345 -2.50 13.86 -43.61
C ASP A 345 -3.65 14.57 -44.36
N GLU A 346 -4.76 13.88 -44.66
CA GLU A 346 -5.92 14.46 -45.32
C GLU A 346 -6.84 15.21 -44.33
N LEU A 347 -6.94 14.70 -43.09
CA LEU A 347 -7.66 15.36 -42.00
C LEU A 347 -6.97 16.67 -41.59
N ASP A 348 -5.63 16.65 -41.45
CA ASP A 348 -4.85 17.82 -41.04
C ASP A 348 -4.90 18.93 -42.11
N LYS A 349 -4.86 18.52 -43.39
CA LYS A 349 -5.00 19.44 -44.53
C LYS A 349 -6.38 20.08 -44.62
N ARG A 350 -7.44 19.34 -44.27
CA ARG A 350 -8.83 19.84 -44.25
C ARG A 350 -9.02 20.88 -43.14
N ALA A 351 -8.47 20.61 -41.95
CA ALA A 351 -8.49 21.55 -40.83
C ALA A 351 -7.73 22.86 -41.15
N MET A 352 -6.53 22.76 -41.73
CA MET A 352 -5.77 23.94 -42.15
C MET A 352 -6.49 24.78 -43.22
N GLU A 353 -7.27 24.15 -44.10
CA GLU A 353 -8.00 24.87 -45.15
C GLU A 353 -9.25 25.59 -44.62
N GLU A 354 -9.92 25.06 -43.61
CA GLU A 354 -11.02 25.75 -42.92
C GLU A 354 -10.53 26.95 -42.12
N ASP A 355 -9.41 26.81 -41.39
CA ASP A 355 -8.77 27.92 -40.68
C ASP A 355 -8.34 29.03 -41.65
N ARG A 356 -7.78 28.65 -42.81
CA ARG A 356 -7.41 29.61 -43.85
C ARG A 356 -8.63 30.34 -44.44
N LYS A 357 -9.79 29.69 -44.52
CA LYS A 357 -11.04 30.31 -44.99
C LYS A 357 -11.63 31.24 -43.93
N GLN A 358 -11.50 30.93 -42.64
CA GLN A 358 -11.93 31.83 -41.56
C GLN A 358 -11.00 33.04 -41.39
N ALA A 359 -9.72 32.90 -41.73
CA ALA A 359 -8.71 33.97 -41.58
C ALA A 359 -8.74 35.05 -42.68
N GLN A 360 -9.62 35.00 -43.68
CA GLN A 360 -9.75 36.08 -44.67
C GLN A 360 -10.59 37.27 -44.14
N PRO A 361 -10.03 38.49 -44.08
CA PRO A 361 -10.75 39.66 -43.58
C PRO A 361 -11.81 40.13 -44.58
N ARG A 362 -13.09 40.13 -44.17
CA ARG A 362 -14.17 40.82 -44.89
C ARG A 362 -13.96 42.34 -44.80
N ASN A 363 -13.28 42.92 -45.79
CA ASN A 363 -13.14 44.37 -45.89
C ASN A 363 -14.12 44.97 -46.92
N ALA A 364 -15.04 45.78 -46.39
CA ALA A 364 -15.74 46.95 -46.93
C ALA A 364 -15.95 47.14 -48.45
N GLY A 365 -17.20 47.51 -48.79
CA GLY A 365 -17.48 48.40 -49.92
C GLY A 365 -18.96 48.63 -50.23
N ALA A 366 -19.54 49.75 -49.79
CA ALA A 366 -20.36 50.65 -50.62
C ALA A 366 -20.86 51.88 -49.82
N ALA A 367 -20.79 53.03 -50.48
CA ALA A 367 -20.94 54.38 -49.95
C ALA A 367 -22.38 54.90 -49.92
N GLY A 368 -22.62 55.99 -49.16
CA GLY A 368 -23.63 56.99 -49.54
C GLY A 368 -24.55 57.56 -48.43
N ALA A 369 -24.28 58.81 -48.04
CA ALA A 369 -25.22 59.87 -47.64
C ALA A 369 -25.91 59.87 -46.25
N GLY A 370 -25.46 60.80 -45.38
CA GLY A 370 -26.27 61.96 -44.93
C GLY A 370 -27.16 61.87 -43.67
N GLY A 371 -26.83 62.67 -42.64
CA GLY A 371 -27.77 63.21 -41.62
C GLY A 371 -27.25 63.16 -40.18
N ARG A 372 -26.63 64.24 -39.64
CA ARG A 372 -27.15 65.20 -38.61
C ARG A 372 -27.71 64.51 -37.33
N SER A 373 -27.42 64.86 -36.08
CA SER A 373 -26.85 66.02 -35.34
C SER A 373 -26.81 65.56 -33.87
N GLY A 374 -25.84 65.89 -32.99
CA GLY A 374 -25.71 67.20 -32.36
C GLY A 374 -25.49 67.08 -30.83
N ALA A 375 -24.24 67.32 -30.42
CA ALA A 375 -23.76 68.03 -29.22
C ALA A 375 -23.95 67.53 -27.75
N PRO A 376 -23.00 67.87 -26.83
CA PRO A 376 -22.85 67.38 -25.45
C PRO A 376 -23.19 68.48 -24.39
N PRO A 377 -23.01 68.27 -23.06
CA PRO A 377 -21.75 68.60 -22.34
C PRO A 377 -21.45 67.64 -21.14
N SER A 378 -20.23 67.31 -20.73
CA SER A 378 -19.07 68.06 -20.19
C SER A 378 -19.24 68.63 -18.76
N LYS A 379 -18.19 68.41 -17.94
CA LYS A 379 -17.78 69.01 -16.65
C LYS A 379 -18.13 68.18 -15.39
N GLY A 380 -17.23 68.00 -14.43
CA GLY A 380 -15.91 68.59 -14.26
C GLY A 380 -15.28 68.17 -12.93
N LYS A 381 -13.95 68.18 -12.94
CA LYS A 381 -12.98 67.84 -11.88
C LYS A 381 -13.08 68.69 -10.60
N GLY A 382 -12.49 68.15 -9.53
CA GLY A 382 -11.66 68.91 -8.58
C GLY A 382 -11.95 68.61 -7.11
N ARG A 383 -11.10 67.83 -6.40
CA ARG A 383 -10.05 68.29 -5.43
C ARG A 383 -10.67 69.02 -4.21
N SER A 384 -10.36 68.76 -2.93
CA SER A 384 -9.19 68.17 -2.26
C SER A 384 -9.39 68.19 -0.73
N ALA A 385 -8.56 67.40 -0.01
CA ALA A 385 -8.04 67.60 1.36
C ALA A 385 -8.87 67.17 2.60
N ALA A 386 -8.47 66.02 3.18
CA ALA A 386 -7.89 65.75 4.53
C ALA A 386 -8.43 66.47 5.81
N PRO A 387 -7.98 66.10 7.02
CA PRO A 387 -7.98 64.79 7.72
C PRO A 387 -8.60 64.92 9.15
N SER A 388 -8.54 63.84 9.95
CA SER A 388 -8.76 63.69 11.42
C SER A 388 -9.89 62.71 11.73
N GLY A 389 -9.85 61.85 12.74
CA GLY A 389 -8.89 61.59 13.80
C GLY A 389 -9.50 60.58 14.79
N ARG A 390 -8.66 59.70 15.34
CA ARG A 390 -8.64 59.12 16.69
C ARG A 390 -9.91 58.52 17.36
N ARG A 391 -9.61 57.35 17.97
CA ARG A 391 -10.20 56.71 19.16
C ARG A 391 -11.58 56.07 18.91
N ARG A 392 -11.76 54.79 19.25
CA ARG A 392 -11.47 54.16 20.54
C ARG A 392 -11.08 52.70 20.37
#